data_AF-A0A7J2S0N9-F1
#
_entry.id   AF-A0A7J2S0N9-F1
#
_cell.length_a   1.000
_cell.length_b   1.000
_cell.length_c   1.000
_cell.angle_alpha   90.00
_cell.angle_beta   90.00
_cell.angle_gamma   90.00
#
_symmetry.space_group_name_H-M   'P 1'
#
loop_
_entity.id
_entity.type
_entity.pdbx_description
1 polymer ?
#
loop_
_entity_poly.entity_id
_entity_poly.type
_entity_poly.pdbx_seq_one_letter_code
_entity_poly.pdbx_strand_id
1 'polypeptide(L)'
;MMFETLESRIIIDYEIWVRSDLHIGGHDSGAPGAVDMGVMKDVDGYPFVPGSSLKGVLRSEMERLLNGLGKHVCSPDKLCDPEKECTVCKLFGGREVAGSIRVRDAYTDSRRTMVRDGVRIDRKKRKAADGGYYTMEVVP
;
A
#
# COMPACT_ATOMS: atom_id res chain seq x y z
N MET A 1 11.17 19.15 20.48
CA MET A 1 10.83 18.36 19.28
C MET A 1 10.68 16.90 19.70
N MET A 2 9.87 16.08 19.02
CA MET A 2 9.56 14.72 19.51
C MET A 2 10.70 13.69 19.32
N PHE A 3 11.62 13.94 18.37
CA PHE A 3 12.78 13.09 18.09
C PHE A 3 14.02 13.99 17.87
N GLU A 4 14.84 14.16 18.90
CA GLU A 4 16.05 15.00 18.85
C GLU A 4 17.33 14.16 18.81
N THR A 5 17.32 12.97 19.43
CA THR A 5 18.46 12.06 19.52
C THR A 5 18.04 10.64 19.11
N LEU A 6 18.89 9.97 18.34
CA LEU A 6 18.73 8.54 18.02
C LEU A 6 19.52 7.71 19.04
N GLU A 7 18.83 7.15 20.02
CA GLU A 7 19.46 6.33 21.05
C GLU A 7 19.66 4.87 20.61
N SER A 8 18.67 4.30 19.91
CA SER A 8 18.71 2.92 19.45
C SER A 8 17.94 2.73 18.14
N ARG A 9 18.30 1.70 17.39
CA ARG A 9 17.64 1.32 16.13
C ARG A 9 17.41 -0.18 16.12
N ILE A 10 16.15 -0.56 15.97
CA ILE A 10 15.75 -1.96 15.77
C ILE A 10 15.58 -2.19 14.27
N ILE A 11 16.14 -3.29 13.76
CA ILE A 11 15.99 -3.75 12.38
C ILE A 11 15.13 -5.01 12.42
N ILE A 12 14.07 -5.02 11.62
CA ILE A 12 13.17 -6.16 11.45
C ILE A 12 13.24 -6.55 9.98
N ASP A 13 13.82 -7.72 9.73
CA ASP A 13 13.82 -8.35 8.41
C ASP A 13 12.64 -9.33 8.32
N TYR A 14 11.99 -9.38 7.16
CA TYR A 14 10.79 -10.17 6.95
C TYR A 14 10.67 -10.62 5.49
N GLU A 15 9.93 -11.71 5.29
CA GLU A 15 9.55 -12.21 3.97
C GLU A 15 8.03 -12.11 3.80
N ILE A 16 7.58 -11.69 2.61
CA ILE A 16 6.15 -11.63 2.26
C ILE A 16 5.84 -12.79 1.33
N TRP A 17 4.94 -13.66 1.77
CA TRP A 17 4.42 -14.77 0.97
C TRP A 17 3.05 -14.40 0.40
N VAL A 18 2.97 -14.25 -0.92
CA VAL A 18 1.72 -14.01 -1.63
C VAL A 18 0.91 -15.32 -1.61
N ARG A 19 -0.27 -15.28 -0.97
CA ARG A 19 -1.19 -16.45 -0.87
C ARG A 19 -2.23 -16.48 -1.99
N SER A 20 -2.43 -15.35 -2.64
CA SER A 20 -3.35 -15.11 -3.75
C SER A 20 -2.81 -13.95 -4.55
N ASP A 21 -3.13 -13.91 -5.85
CA ASP A 21 -2.76 -12.86 -6.79
C ASP A 21 -2.69 -11.44 -6.15
N LEU A 22 -1.48 -10.88 -6.12
CA LEU A 22 -1.21 -9.54 -5.61
C LEU A 22 -1.12 -8.55 -6.77
N HIS A 23 -1.90 -7.47 -6.70
CA HIS A 23 -1.81 -6.34 -7.61
C HIS A 23 -1.43 -5.07 -6.85
N ILE A 24 -0.33 -4.43 -7.25
CA ILE A 24 0.05 -3.08 -6.81
C ILE A 24 0.23 -2.24 -8.07
N GLY A 25 -0.72 -1.35 -8.30
CA GLY A 25 -0.76 -0.54 -9.52
C GLY A 25 0.46 0.37 -9.66
N GLY A 26 1.10 0.31 -10.84
CA GLY A 26 2.13 1.25 -11.27
C GLY A 26 1.55 2.38 -12.14
N HIS A 27 2.40 3.34 -12.52
CA HIS A 27 2.08 4.20 -13.66
C HIS A 27 2.32 3.40 -14.94
N ASP A 28 1.28 3.24 -15.75
CA ASP A 28 1.40 2.56 -17.02
C ASP A 28 2.18 3.42 -18.03
N SER A 29 2.98 2.75 -18.86
CA SER A 29 3.77 3.38 -19.91
C SER A 29 2.96 3.66 -21.18
N GLY A 30 1.71 3.17 -21.25
CA GLY A 30 0.80 3.39 -22.38
C GLY A 30 1.31 2.77 -23.68
N ALA A 31 2.20 1.79 -23.59
CA ALA A 31 2.78 1.14 -24.75
C ALA A 31 1.73 0.27 -25.49
N PRO A 32 1.78 0.18 -26.82
CA PRO A 32 0.92 -0.74 -27.57
C PRO A 32 1.07 -2.19 -27.08
N GLY A 33 -0.03 -2.81 -26.67
CA GLY A 33 -0.04 -4.17 -26.12
C GLY A 33 0.25 -4.28 -24.61
N ALA A 34 0.35 -3.14 -23.90
CA ALA A 34 0.35 -3.12 -22.45
C ALA A 34 -1.02 -3.55 -21.89
N VAL A 35 -1.00 -4.12 -20.68
CA VAL A 35 -2.22 -4.39 -19.91
C VAL A 35 -2.85 -3.08 -19.44
N ASP A 36 -4.18 -3.05 -19.26
CA ASP A 36 -4.87 -1.84 -18.80
C ASP A 36 -4.42 -1.41 -17.39
N MET A 37 -4.06 -2.39 -16.54
CA MET A 37 -3.61 -2.17 -15.17
C MET A 37 -2.33 -2.96 -14.89
N GLY A 38 -1.18 -2.34 -15.13
CA GLY A 38 0.15 -2.92 -14.88
C GLY A 38 0.55 -2.98 -13.40
N VAL A 39 1.36 -3.98 -13.05
CA VAL A 39 2.00 -4.06 -11.73
C VAL A 39 3.23 -3.14 -11.71
N MET A 40 3.44 -2.47 -10.58
CA MET A 40 4.65 -1.67 -10.35
C MET A 40 5.90 -2.55 -10.37
N LYS A 41 6.88 -2.18 -11.21
CA LYS A 41 8.15 -2.89 -11.39
C LYS A 41 9.31 -1.91 -11.29
N ASP A 42 10.49 -2.41 -10.92
CA ASP A 42 11.73 -1.65 -10.98
C ASP A 42 12.28 -1.55 -12.42
N VAL A 43 13.45 -0.91 -12.57
CA VAL A 43 14.12 -0.72 -13.86
C VAL A 43 14.53 -2.04 -14.53
N ASP A 44 14.69 -3.10 -13.75
CA ASP A 44 15.06 -4.44 -14.21
C ASP A 44 13.82 -5.33 -14.44
N GLY A 45 12.60 -4.80 -14.24
CA GLY A 45 11.34 -5.48 -14.47
C GLY A 45 10.87 -6.39 -13.32
N TYR A 46 11.47 -6.29 -12.13
CA TYR A 46 11.03 -7.04 -10.95
C TYR A 46 9.86 -6.32 -10.27
N PRO A 47 8.72 -7.00 -10.05
CA PRO A 47 7.63 -6.41 -9.28
C PRO A 47 8.02 -6.28 -7.81
N PHE A 48 7.58 -5.22 -7.16
CA PHE A 48 7.93 -4.97 -5.75
C PHE A 48 6.74 -4.38 -4.99
N VAL A 49 6.78 -4.50 -3.67
CA VAL A 49 5.85 -3.82 -2.77
C VAL A 49 6.50 -2.53 -2.29
N PRO A 50 5.98 -1.35 -2.68
CA PRO A 50 6.51 -0.09 -2.18
C PRO A 50 6.40 0.00 -0.67
N GLY A 51 7.44 0.51 -0.02
CA GLY A 51 7.47 0.72 1.41
C GLY A 51 6.37 1.70 1.86
N SER A 52 5.99 2.64 1.00
CA SER A 52 4.85 3.54 1.21
C SER A 52 3.51 2.79 1.23
N SER A 53 3.29 1.86 0.29
CA SER A 53 2.08 1.03 0.23
C SER A 53 1.97 0.14 1.46
N LEU A 54 3.05 -0.57 1.82
CA LEU A 54 3.06 -1.43 3.00
C LEU A 54 2.89 -0.62 4.29
N LYS A 55 3.59 0.51 4.42
CA LYS A 55 3.42 1.44 5.55
C LYS A 55 1.99 1.96 5.65
N GLY A 56 1.36 2.27 4.52
CA GLY A 56 -0.03 2.74 4.45
C GLY A 56 -1.03 1.69 4.93
N VAL A 57 -0.89 0.43 4.50
CA VAL A 57 -1.75 -0.68 4.96
C VAL A 57 -1.58 -0.90 6.46
N LEU A 58 -0.34 -0.98 6.95
CA LEU A 58 -0.05 -1.15 8.38
C LEU A 58 -0.63 0.01 9.23
N ARG A 59 -0.50 1.24 8.73
CA ARG A 59 -1.08 2.42 9.38
C ARG A 59 -2.60 2.31 9.45
N SER A 60 -3.25 2.05 8.32
CA SER A 60 -4.72 2.00 8.23
C SER A 60 -5.31 0.90 9.12
N GLU A 61 -4.66 -0.28 9.17
CA GLU A 61 -5.08 -1.36 10.07
C GLU A 61 -4.89 -0.98 11.54
N MET A 62 -3.79 -0.32 11.90
CA MET A 62 -3.59 0.15 13.28
C MET A 62 -4.63 1.21 13.67
N GLU A 63 -4.95 2.15 12.77
CA GLU A 63 -6.03 3.13 12.98
C GLU A 63 -7.37 2.42 13.19
N ARG A 64 -7.70 1.41 12.39
CA ARG A 64 -8.94 0.62 12.53
C ARG A 64 -9.01 -0.08 13.89
N LEU A 65 -7.95 -0.76 14.30
CA LEU A 65 -7.89 -1.50 15.56
C LEU A 65 -8.00 -0.55 16.77
N LEU A 66 -7.25 0.55 16.77
CA LEU A 66 -7.26 1.50 17.88
C LEU A 66 -8.59 2.24 18.01
N ASN A 67 -9.21 2.64 16.90
CA ASN A 67 -10.56 3.20 16.91
C ASN A 67 -11.58 2.19 17.48
N GLY A 68 -11.51 0.93 17.07
CA GLY A 68 -12.37 -0.14 17.60
C GLY A 68 -12.20 -0.37 19.11
N LEU A 69 -11.01 -0.10 19.65
CA LEU A 69 -10.70 -0.19 21.08
C LEU A 69 -10.99 1.12 21.85
N GLY A 70 -11.58 2.13 21.21
CA GLY A 70 -11.85 3.44 21.83
C GLY A 70 -10.58 4.22 22.19
N LYS A 71 -9.43 3.92 21.57
CA LYS A 71 -8.18 4.66 21.75
C LYS A 71 -8.15 5.89 20.84
N HIS A 72 -7.45 6.92 21.27
CA HIS A 72 -7.33 8.15 20.48
C HIS A 72 -6.51 7.90 19.21
N VAL A 73 -7.10 8.24 18.05
CA VAL A 73 -6.47 8.22 16.74
C VAL A 73 -6.75 9.55 16.05
N CYS A 74 -5.71 10.25 15.63
CA CYS A 74 -5.87 11.48 14.88
C CYS A 74 -6.32 11.19 13.45
N SER A 75 -7.20 12.02 12.90
CA SER A 75 -7.47 12.02 11.46
C SER A 75 -6.23 12.52 10.70
N PRO A 76 -5.91 11.98 9.53
CA PRO A 76 -4.76 12.43 8.70
C PRO A 76 -4.81 13.93 8.36
N ASP A 77 -6.01 14.50 8.34
CA ASP A 77 -6.29 15.87 7.91
C ASP A 77 -6.16 16.89 9.05
N LYS A 78 -6.12 16.41 10.30
CA LYS A 78 -6.08 17.26 11.50
C LYS A 78 -4.67 17.27 12.07
N LEU A 79 -4.28 18.42 12.63
CA LEU A 79 -3.06 18.48 13.44
C LEU A 79 -3.22 17.55 14.64
N CYS A 80 -2.15 16.80 14.95
CA CYS A 80 -2.08 16.03 16.16
C CYS A 80 -1.97 17.01 17.33
N ASP A 81 -2.90 16.92 18.27
CA ASP A 81 -2.86 17.71 19.50
C ASP A 81 -1.66 17.23 20.34
N PRO A 82 -0.69 18.09 20.69
CA PRO A 82 0.47 17.71 21.49
C PRO A 82 0.10 17.12 22.86
N GLU A 83 -1.05 17.51 23.42
CA GLU A 83 -1.53 17.00 24.71
C GLU A 83 -2.19 15.62 24.60
N LYS A 84 -2.55 15.19 23.37
CA LYS A 84 -3.18 13.89 23.12
C LYS A 84 -2.21 12.95 22.44
N GLU A 85 -1.73 11.99 23.22
CA GLU A 85 -0.86 10.96 22.71
C GLU A 85 -1.55 10.09 21.64
N CYS A 86 -1.05 10.14 20.41
CA CYS A 86 -1.52 9.30 19.30
C CYS A 86 -0.43 8.31 18.87
N THR A 87 -0.60 7.04 19.23
CA THR A 87 0.36 5.97 18.89
C THR A 87 0.59 5.83 17.39
N VAL A 88 -0.45 6.05 16.57
CA VAL A 88 -0.34 6.01 15.10
C VAL A 88 0.60 7.11 14.60
N CYS A 89 0.41 8.35 15.06
CA CYS A 89 1.28 9.47 14.67
C CYS A 89 2.71 9.28 15.14
N LYS A 90 2.94 8.71 16.33
CA LYS A 90 4.29 8.39 16.82
C LYS A 90 5.03 7.41 15.92
N LEU A 91 4.37 6.35 15.48
CA LEU A 91 4.98 5.31 14.66
C LEU A 91 5.09 5.76 13.19
N PHE A 92 3.97 6.17 12.60
CA PHE A 92 3.86 6.37 11.16
C PHE A 92 4.09 7.81 10.72
N GLY A 93 4.02 8.78 11.64
CA GLY A 93 4.13 10.22 11.39
C GLY A 93 2.77 10.91 11.24
N GLY A 94 2.79 12.23 11.12
CA GLY A 94 1.65 13.11 10.83
C GLY A 94 2.14 14.39 10.15
N ARG A 95 1.28 15.40 9.99
CA ARG A 95 1.65 16.66 9.31
C ARG A 95 2.81 17.40 9.98
N GLU A 96 2.86 17.40 11.31
CA GLU A 96 3.87 18.13 12.10
C GLU A 96 4.74 17.20 12.97
N VAL A 97 4.56 15.89 12.84
CA VAL A 97 5.25 14.88 13.65
C VAL A 97 5.93 13.88 12.73
N ALA A 98 7.24 13.72 12.84
CA ALA A 98 7.96 12.67 12.13
C ALA A 98 7.55 11.29 12.67
N GLY A 99 7.46 10.28 11.81
CA GLY A 99 7.25 8.90 12.25
C GLY A 99 8.56 8.27 12.70
N SER A 100 8.51 7.41 13.71
CA SER A 100 9.70 6.67 14.19
C SER A 100 10.05 5.44 13.32
N ILE A 101 9.13 4.98 12.45
CA ILE A 101 9.36 3.79 11.60
C ILE A 101 9.66 4.16 10.14
N ARG A 102 10.60 3.41 9.55
CA ARG A 102 10.91 3.42 8.12
C ARG A 102 10.68 2.03 7.54
N VAL A 103 9.77 1.95 6.57
CA VAL A 103 9.48 0.73 5.80
C VAL A 103 10.21 0.85 4.46
N ARG A 104 11.04 -0.14 4.12
CA ARG A 104 11.72 -0.21 2.82
C ARG A 104 10.84 -0.92 1.80
N ASP A 105 11.10 -0.70 0.53
CA ASP A 105 10.50 -1.46 -0.55
C ASP A 105 10.90 -2.94 -0.42
N ALA A 106 9.93 -3.84 -0.64
CA ALA A 106 10.14 -5.28 -0.61
C ALA A 106 10.16 -5.79 -2.05
N TYR A 107 11.33 -6.29 -2.48
CA TYR A 107 11.55 -6.80 -3.82
C TYR A 107 11.29 -8.30 -3.86
N THR A 108 10.84 -8.78 -5.02
CA THR A 108 10.72 -10.21 -5.31
C THR A 108 11.99 -10.74 -5.98
N ASP A 109 12.23 -12.03 -5.86
CA ASP A 109 13.31 -12.72 -6.58
C ASP A 109 12.88 -13.17 -7.99
N SER A 110 11.62 -12.94 -8.37
CA SER A 110 11.03 -13.43 -9.62
C SER A 110 10.27 -12.36 -10.39
N ARG A 111 10.55 -12.22 -11.69
CA ARG A 111 9.80 -11.34 -12.60
C ARG A 111 8.43 -11.89 -13.00
N ARG A 112 8.00 -13.01 -12.42
CA ARG A 112 6.77 -13.71 -12.80
C ARG A 112 5.55 -12.85 -12.49
N THR A 113 4.80 -12.55 -13.54
CA THR A 113 3.46 -11.96 -13.45
C THR A 113 2.47 -12.78 -14.27
N MET A 114 1.18 -12.53 -14.07
CA MET A 114 0.08 -13.10 -14.85
C MET A 114 -0.88 -11.99 -15.24
N VAL A 115 -1.63 -12.19 -16.33
CA VAL A 115 -2.72 -11.28 -16.72
C VAL A 115 -4.04 -11.94 -16.36
N ARG A 116 -4.91 -11.19 -15.68
CA ARG A 116 -6.27 -11.58 -15.33
C ARG A 116 -7.26 -10.72 -16.11
N ASP A 117 -8.24 -11.38 -16.71
CA ASP A 117 -9.36 -10.72 -17.37
C ASP A 117 -10.41 -10.25 -16.35
N GLY A 118 -10.86 -9.01 -16.51
CA GLY A 118 -11.96 -8.42 -15.78
C GLY A 118 -13.08 -8.01 -16.73
N VAL A 119 -14.33 -8.19 -16.30
CA VAL A 119 -15.51 -7.68 -17.02
C VAL A 119 -16.47 -6.98 -16.07
N ARG A 120 -16.83 -5.74 -16.40
CA ARG A 120 -17.87 -4.99 -15.70
C ARG A 120 -19.23 -5.48 -16.18
N ILE A 121 -20.10 -5.83 -15.24
CA ILE A 121 -21.47 -6.30 -15.53
C ILE A 121 -22.46 -5.15 -15.32
N ASP A 122 -23.28 -4.85 -16.33
CA ASP A 122 -24.46 -3.99 -16.19
C ASP A 122 -25.54 -4.75 -15.42
N ARG A 123 -25.79 -4.34 -14.18
CA ARG A 123 -26.77 -5.01 -13.29
C ARG A 123 -28.22 -4.91 -13.79
N LYS A 124 -28.58 -3.86 -14.55
CA LYS A 124 -29.93 -3.69 -15.08
C LYS A 124 -30.14 -4.57 -16.31
N LYS A 125 -29.19 -4.55 -17.25
CA LYS A 125 -29.27 -5.35 -18.49
C LYS A 125 -28.87 -6.81 -18.30
N ARG A 126 -28.22 -7.16 -17.18
CA ARG A 126 -27.63 -8.48 -16.86
C ARG A 126 -26.69 -8.98 -17.96
N LYS A 127 -25.90 -8.08 -18.54
CA LYS A 127 -24.93 -8.34 -19.61
C LYS A 127 -23.60 -7.67 -19.28
N ALA A 128 -22.54 -8.04 -19.99
CA ALA A 128 -21.31 -7.26 -19.99
C ALA A 128 -21.64 -5.80 -20.38
N ALA A 129 -21.11 -4.86 -19.61
CA ALA A 129 -21.23 -3.44 -19.91
C ALA A 129 -20.38 -3.10 -21.14
N ASP A 130 -20.88 -2.20 -21.98
CA ASP A 130 -20.11 -1.70 -23.13
C ASP A 130 -18.80 -1.07 -22.64
N GLY A 131 -17.68 -1.44 -23.27
CA GLY A 131 -16.34 -1.06 -22.83
C GLY A 131 -15.97 -1.56 -21.43
N GLY A 132 -16.64 -2.62 -20.95
CA GLY A 132 -16.46 -3.14 -19.59
C GLY A 132 -15.36 -4.20 -19.44
N TYR A 133 -14.77 -4.67 -20.54
CA TYR A 133 -13.61 -5.57 -20.50
C TYR A 133 -12.35 -4.80 -20.14
N TYR A 134 -11.53 -5.35 -19.27
CA TYR A 134 -10.23 -4.80 -18.89
C TYR A 134 -9.30 -5.94 -18.46
N THR A 135 -8.00 -5.67 -18.47
CA THR A 135 -6.94 -6.60 -18.11
C THR A 135 -6.13 -6.07 -16.93
N MET A 136 -5.82 -6.95 -15.98
CA MET A 136 -5.03 -6.62 -14.80
C MET A 136 -3.84 -7.54 -14.70
N GLU A 137 -2.63 -6.97 -14.63
CA GLU A 137 -1.45 -7.74 -14.30
C GLU A 137 -1.39 -8.02 -12.79
N VAL A 138 -0.96 -9.21 -12.40
CA VAL A 138 -0.88 -9.65 -10.99
C VAL A 138 0.38 -10.47 -10.75
N VAL A 139 0.85 -10.50 -9.50
CA VAL A 139 1.91 -11.38 -9.02
C VAL A 139 1.27 -12.62 -8.36
N PRO A 140 1.47 -13.84 -8.89
CA PRO A 140 0.92 -15.08 -8.32
C PRO A 140 1.47 -15.45 -6.95
#